data_AF-A0A1X6P710-F1
#
_entry.id   AF-A0A1X6P710-F1
#
_cell.length_a   1.000
_cell.length_b   1.000
_cell.length_c   1.000
_cell.angle_alpha   90.00
_cell.angle_beta   90.00
_cell.angle_gamma   90.00
#
_symmetry.space_group_name_H-M   'P 1'
#
loop_
_entity.id
_entity.type
_entity.pdbx_description
1 polymer ?
#
loop_
_entity_poly.entity_id
_entity_poly.type
_entity_poly.pdbx_seq_one_letter_code
_entity_poly.pdbx_strand_id
1 'polypeptide(L)'
;MSSTIKTVAFLIPFVARSPVTSHRSGGGRRCYRFGPASAIKRISRPAVLNRLPVADLPPTPRPVRHVASAPGTSAAAVTLALDDFCVRQFDDPEYAGTRLDWDKVDFEARVNGEYEARLTAAEGDAGAVLKDGYAPFCKHLFMKNFIPSATLTTLPITPDNEHLLRTKYAARTEKELPVLTRFFPLATVEAGGQADWLDVILYSREQIIKERASRPGDEPDGAAGEEAIAASMGDAPWRIISVKAQEVDTELPMQPITVMRNALIGEGGSGVGIQREAYEASVAYWKDRAVVL
;
A
#
# COMPACT_ATOMS: atom_id res chain seq x y z
N MET A 1 57.23 -27.26 -7.69
CA MET A 1 57.09 -25.86 -7.29
C MET A 1 55.65 -25.67 -6.84
N SER A 2 55.41 -25.75 -5.53
CA SER A 2 54.09 -25.62 -4.90
C SER A 2 54.22 -24.52 -3.86
N SER A 3 53.48 -23.42 -4.03
CA SER A 3 53.47 -22.30 -3.09
C SER A 3 52.09 -22.20 -2.47
N THR A 4 52.04 -22.54 -1.18
CA THR A 4 50.87 -22.51 -0.31
C THR A 4 50.61 -21.08 0.15
N ILE A 5 49.40 -20.58 -0.07
CA ILE A 5 48.90 -19.30 0.44
C ILE A 5 48.64 -19.44 1.94
N LYS A 6 49.27 -18.58 2.75
CA LYS A 6 49.08 -18.50 4.21
C LYS A 6 47.86 -17.63 4.53
N THR A 7 46.87 -18.20 5.21
CA THR A 7 45.75 -17.50 5.84
C THR A 7 46.22 -16.84 7.14
N VAL A 8 46.01 -15.54 7.28
CA VAL A 8 46.26 -14.78 8.52
C VAL A 8 44.92 -14.63 9.25
N ALA A 9 44.81 -15.27 10.42
CA ALA A 9 43.67 -15.11 11.33
C ALA A 9 43.95 -13.95 12.30
N PHE A 10 43.04 -12.96 12.33
CA PHE A 10 43.06 -11.90 13.33
C PHE A 10 42.35 -12.37 14.62
N LEU A 11 43.09 -12.48 15.72
CA LEU A 11 42.53 -12.66 17.06
C LEU A 11 42.04 -11.31 17.59
N ILE A 12 40.77 -11.26 18.00
CA ILE A 12 40.17 -10.16 18.77
C ILE A 12 40.33 -10.49 20.26
N PRO A 13 40.87 -9.58 21.11
CA PRO A 13 41.01 -9.85 22.53
C PRO A 13 39.67 -9.74 23.27
N PHE A 14 39.41 -10.79 24.05
CA PHE A 14 38.29 -10.96 24.97
C PHE A 14 38.47 -10.05 26.20
N VAL A 15 37.56 -9.11 26.44
CA VAL A 15 37.53 -8.30 27.67
C VAL A 15 36.52 -8.89 28.65
N ALA A 16 37.02 -9.28 29.82
CA ALA A 16 36.26 -9.92 30.89
C ALA A 16 35.29 -8.94 31.59
N ARG A 17 34.13 -9.48 31.99
CA ARG A 17 33.11 -8.83 32.83
C ARG A 17 33.57 -8.68 34.27
N SER A 18 33.17 -7.60 34.93
CA SER A 18 33.04 -7.50 36.39
C SER A 18 31.57 -7.27 36.79
N PRO A 19 31.11 -7.82 37.94
CA PRO A 19 29.70 -7.89 38.29
C PRO A 19 29.24 -6.66 39.06
N VAL A 20 28.02 -6.19 38.81
CA VAL A 20 27.34 -5.22 39.68
C VAL A 20 26.10 -5.86 40.29
N THR A 21 26.02 -5.65 41.60
CA THR A 21 25.20 -6.23 42.65
C THR A 21 23.70 -6.02 42.50
N SER A 22 22.94 -7.06 42.83
CA SER A 22 21.50 -7.05 43.05
C SER A 22 21.12 -6.28 44.31
N HIS A 23 20.13 -5.38 44.21
CA HIS A 23 19.36 -4.91 45.35
C HIS A 23 17.89 -5.27 45.19
N ARG A 24 17.38 -6.00 46.19
CA ARG A 24 15.96 -6.35 46.40
C ARG A 24 15.30 -5.25 47.23
N SER A 25 14.16 -4.76 46.75
CA SER A 25 13.04 -4.23 47.53
C SER A 25 11.85 -4.21 46.56
N GLY A 26 10.70 -4.85 46.75
CA GLY A 26 9.99 -5.15 47.98
C GLY A 26 8.68 -4.35 47.97
N GLY A 27 7.55 -5.03 47.71
CA GLY A 27 6.22 -4.54 48.08
C GLY A 27 5.27 -4.16 46.95
N GLY A 28 4.05 -4.69 46.99
CA GLY A 28 2.90 -4.05 46.35
C GLY A 28 2.02 -4.88 45.41
N ARG A 29 1.66 -6.13 45.77
CA ARG A 29 0.49 -6.78 45.15
C ARG A 29 -0.77 -6.04 45.57
N ARG A 30 -1.64 -5.68 44.62
CA ARG A 30 -3.06 -5.46 44.89
C ARG A 30 -3.89 -6.29 43.93
N CYS A 31 -4.39 -7.39 44.49
CA CYS A 31 -5.45 -8.21 43.94
C CYS A 31 -6.75 -7.41 43.95
N TYR A 32 -7.54 -7.48 42.87
CA TYR A 32 -8.98 -7.27 42.95
C TYR A 32 -9.67 -8.59 42.69
N ARG A 33 -10.51 -9.00 43.65
CA ARG A 33 -11.26 -10.26 43.70
C ARG A 33 -12.75 -9.90 43.63
N PHE A 34 -13.43 -10.48 42.64
CA PHE A 34 -14.81 -10.98 42.58
C PHE A 34 -16.03 -10.23 43.16
N GLY A 35 -17.05 -10.11 42.29
CA GLY A 35 -18.44 -10.53 42.57
C GLY A 35 -19.54 -9.58 42.04
N PRO A 36 -20.78 -10.03 41.79
CA PRO A 36 -21.24 -11.33 41.26
C PRO A 36 -22.22 -11.17 40.05
N ALA A 37 -22.69 -12.32 39.56
CA ALA A 37 -23.59 -12.53 38.43
C ALA A 37 -25.02 -11.98 38.61
N SER A 38 -25.70 -11.76 37.48
CA SER A 38 -27.16 -11.91 37.38
C SER A 38 -27.55 -12.48 36.02
N ALA A 39 -28.50 -13.41 36.08
CA ALA A 39 -28.95 -14.28 35.01
C ALA A 39 -30.40 -13.93 34.59
N ILE A 40 -30.89 -14.71 33.60
CA ILE A 40 -32.30 -14.97 33.23
C ILE A 40 -32.97 -13.81 32.44
N LYS A 41 -33.49 -13.96 31.22
CA LYS A 41 -34.52 -14.92 30.74
C LYS A 41 -34.46 -15.20 29.23
N ARG A 42 -34.48 -16.50 28.90
CA ARG A 42 -35.11 -17.04 27.70
C ARG A 42 -36.63 -16.80 27.78
N ILE A 43 -37.25 -16.37 26.69
CA ILE A 43 -38.68 -16.57 26.47
C ILE A 43 -38.89 -17.18 25.09
N SER A 44 -39.77 -18.17 25.11
CA SER A 44 -40.16 -19.19 24.16
C SER A 44 -41.05 -18.70 23.02
N ARG A 45 -40.95 -19.37 21.86
CA ARG A 45 -41.99 -19.47 20.82
C ARG A 45 -43.23 -20.22 21.32
N PRO A 46 -44.39 -20.00 20.68
CA PRO A 46 -45.06 -21.06 19.92
C PRO A 46 -45.42 -20.57 18.49
N ALA A 47 -45.25 -21.32 17.40
CA ALA A 47 -46.04 -22.46 16.89
C ALA A 47 -47.55 -22.13 16.82
N VAL A 48 -48.35 -22.37 15.77
CA VAL A 48 -48.33 -23.00 14.44
C VAL A 48 -49.71 -22.60 13.83
N LEU A 49 -49.89 -22.46 12.52
CA LEU A 49 -50.99 -23.14 11.78
C LEU A 49 -50.92 -22.98 10.25
N ASN A 50 -51.18 -24.11 9.61
CA ASN A 50 -51.13 -24.45 8.19
C ASN A 50 -52.10 -23.69 7.28
N ARG A 51 -51.77 -23.63 5.98
CA ARG A 51 -52.62 -24.16 4.87
C ARG A 51 -51.78 -24.42 3.60
N LEU A 52 -51.92 -25.63 3.05
CA LEU A 52 -51.43 -26.11 1.75
C LEU A 52 -52.47 -25.80 0.64
N PRO A 53 -52.32 -26.30 -0.60
CA PRO A 53 -51.59 -25.74 -1.73
C PRO A 53 -52.54 -25.19 -2.83
N VAL A 54 -52.08 -24.31 -3.71
CA VAL A 54 -52.81 -23.95 -4.94
C VAL A 54 -52.11 -24.59 -6.12
N ALA A 55 -52.89 -25.36 -6.90
CA ALA A 55 -52.46 -26.14 -8.04
C ALA A 55 -52.17 -25.28 -9.28
N ASP A 56 -51.21 -25.75 -10.07
CA ASP A 56 -50.80 -25.24 -11.38
C ASP A 56 -51.91 -25.30 -12.43
N LEU A 57 -51.99 -24.25 -13.26
CA LEU A 57 -52.65 -24.27 -14.57
C LEU A 57 -51.69 -23.68 -15.64
N PRO A 58 -51.67 -24.25 -16.85
CA PRO A 58 -50.65 -24.00 -17.87
C PRO A 58 -50.82 -22.65 -18.60
N PRO A 59 -49.73 -22.10 -19.20
CA PRO A 59 -49.72 -20.75 -19.77
C PRO A 59 -50.41 -20.68 -21.15
N THR A 60 -51.13 -19.59 -21.40
CA THR A 60 -51.67 -19.22 -22.72
C THR A 60 -50.63 -18.43 -23.53
N PRO A 61 -50.44 -18.68 -24.84
CA PRO A 61 -49.46 -17.98 -25.65
C PRO A 61 -50.05 -16.73 -26.33
N ARG A 62 -49.30 -15.62 -26.39
CA ARG A 62 -49.44 -14.46 -27.31
C ARG A 62 -48.41 -13.37 -26.95
N PRO A 63 -48.08 -12.45 -27.87
CA PRO A 63 -47.51 -12.60 -29.21
C PRO A 63 -46.03 -12.17 -29.23
N VAL A 64 -45.24 -12.67 -30.18
CA VAL A 64 -43.83 -12.33 -30.35
C VAL A 64 -43.70 -10.85 -30.74
N ARG A 65 -43.22 -10.01 -29.81
CA ARG A 65 -42.63 -8.72 -30.16
C ARG A 65 -41.18 -8.99 -30.59
N HIS A 66 -40.87 -8.69 -31.85
CA HIS A 66 -39.49 -8.53 -32.28
C HIS A 66 -38.90 -7.33 -31.53
N VAL A 67 -38.28 -7.59 -30.40
CA VAL A 67 -37.34 -6.66 -29.77
C VAL A 67 -36.04 -6.83 -30.53
N ALA A 68 -35.73 -5.88 -31.40
CA ALA A 68 -34.37 -5.73 -31.89
C ALA A 68 -33.48 -5.47 -30.67
N SER A 69 -32.70 -6.47 -30.25
CA SER A 69 -31.63 -6.24 -29.28
C SER A 69 -30.54 -5.48 -30.01
N ALA A 70 -30.43 -4.18 -29.76
CA ALA A 70 -29.15 -3.52 -29.91
C ALA A 70 -28.20 -4.15 -28.87
N PRO A 71 -27.00 -4.63 -29.24
CA PRO A 71 -25.95 -4.81 -28.26
C PRO A 71 -25.45 -3.41 -27.90
N GLY A 72 -26.17 -2.76 -26.98
CA GLY A 72 -25.73 -1.57 -26.28
C GLY A 72 -24.95 -2.00 -25.05
N THR A 73 -23.68 -1.60 -25.05
CA THR A 73 -22.62 -1.78 -24.05
C THR A 73 -23.10 -1.72 -22.60
N SER A 74 -22.72 -2.73 -21.81
CA SER A 74 -22.45 -2.53 -20.38
C SER A 74 -21.22 -3.38 -20.05
N ALA A 75 -20.05 -2.83 -20.38
CA ALA A 75 -18.86 -3.21 -19.65
C ALA A 75 -19.12 -2.77 -18.21
N ALA A 76 -19.18 -3.72 -17.27
CA ALA A 76 -19.25 -3.41 -15.86
C ALA A 76 -18.12 -2.42 -15.50
N ALA A 77 -18.47 -1.37 -14.74
CA ALA A 77 -17.58 -0.25 -14.44
C ALA A 77 -16.23 -0.75 -13.91
N VAL A 78 -15.15 -0.38 -14.59
CA VAL A 78 -13.80 -0.70 -14.14
C VAL A 78 -13.53 0.11 -12.89
N THR A 79 -13.67 -0.51 -11.73
CA THR A 79 -13.39 0.11 -10.43
C THR A 79 -11.93 -0.16 -10.05
N LEU A 80 -11.19 0.89 -9.74
CA LEU A 80 -9.89 0.85 -9.05
C LEU A 80 -10.14 0.51 -7.58
N ALA A 81 -9.32 -0.36 -6.97
CA ALA A 81 -9.45 -0.68 -5.54
C ALA A 81 -8.26 -0.15 -4.72
N LEU A 82 -8.46 0.26 -3.48
CA LEU A 82 -7.37 0.61 -2.56
C LEU A 82 -6.66 -0.66 -2.09
N ASP A 83 -5.34 -0.72 -2.23
CA ASP A 83 -4.54 -1.82 -1.69
C ASP A 83 -4.19 -1.59 -0.22
N ASP A 84 -4.08 -2.67 0.55
CA ASP A 84 -3.65 -2.64 1.96
C ASP A 84 -2.28 -1.97 2.12
N PHE A 85 -1.42 -2.05 1.12
CA PHE A 85 -0.12 -1.38 1.13
C PHE A 85 -0.24 0.16 1.11
N CYS A 86 -1.32 0.72 0.56
CA CYS A 86 -1.59 2.16 0.55
C CYS A 86 -2.27 2.64 1.83
N VAL A 87 -2.95 1.76 2.57
CA VAL A 87 -3.71 2.09 3.80
C VAL A 87 -2.84 2.77 4.86
N ARG A 88 -1.57 2.40 4.96
CA ARG A 88 -0.59 3.06 5.84
C ARG A 88 -0.43 4.56 5.59
N GLN A 89 -0.74 5.08 4.41
CA GLN A 89 -0.73 6.53 4.14
C GLN A 89 -1.83 7.29 4.87
N PHE A 90 -2.86 6.57 5.34
CA PHE A 90 -3.99 7.12 6.08
C PHE A 90 -3.86 6.86 7.58
N ASP A 91 -3.36 5.67 7.95
CA ASP A 91 -3.43 5.19 9.34
C ASP A 91 -2.12 5.31 10.12
N ASP A 92 -0.97 5.34 9.44
CA ASP A 92 0.33 5.41 10.12
C ASP A 92 0.74 6.88 10.33
N PRO A 93 0.70 7.40 11.57
CA PRO A 93 1.11 8.78 11.85
C PRO A 93 2.60 9.02 11.58
N GLU A 94 3.42 7.96 11.61
CA GLU A 94 4.85 7.97 11.30
C GLU A 94 5.13 7.67 9.82
N TYR A 95 4.08 7.61 8.97
CA TYR A 95 4.24 7.30 7.56
C TYR A 95 5.22 8.26 6.88
N ALA A 96 6.22 7.65 6.27
CA ALA A 96 7.26 8.33 5.53
C ALA A 96 6.80 8.75 4.13
N GLY A 97 6.26 9.97 4.01
CA GLY A 97 5.84 10.56 2.73
C GLY A 97 4.46 11.21 2.83
N THR A 98 3.67 11.12 1.77
CA THR A 98 2.32 11.72 1.72
C THR A 98 1.39 11.06 2.71
N ARG A 99 0.94 11.84 3.71
CA ARG A 99 -0.09 11.46 4.68
C ARG A 99 -1.45 12.01 4.26
N LEU A 100 -2.44 11.14 4.26
CA LEU A 100 -3.78 11.41 3.75
C LEU A 100 -4.77 11.42 4.93
N ASP A 101 -5.09 12.61 5.43
CA ASP A 101 -6.18 12.80 6.38
C ASP A 101 -7.50 12.87 5.59
N TRP A 102 -8.00 11.68 5.24
CA TRP A 102 -9.21 11.49 4.45
C TRP A 102 -9.82 10.11 4.75
N ASP A 103 -11.14 9.97 4.60
CA ASP A 103 -11.77 8.65 4.70
C ASP A 103 -11.38 7.76 3.51
N LYS A 104 -11.04 6.50 3.76
CA LYS A 104 -10.51 5.60 2.71
C LYS A 104 -11.56 5.26 1.66
N VAL A 105 -12.81 5.07 2.08
CA VAL A 105 -13.93 4.75 1.18
C VAL A 105 -14.25 5.97 0.32
N ASP A 106 -14.31 7.15 0.93
CA ASP A 106 -14.52 8.39 0.19
C ASP A 106 -13.35 8.72 -0.75
N PHE A 107 -12.11 8.42 -0.35
CA PHE A 107 -10.93 8.56 -1.21
C PHE A 107 -11.03 7.65 -2.42
N GLU A 108 -11.27 6.35 -2.21
CA GLU A 108 -11.41 5.37 -3.30
C GLU A 108 -12.56 5.75 -4.23
N ALA A 109 -13.72 6.15 -3.70
CA ALA A 109 -14.85 6.61 -4.49
C ALA A 109 -14.52 7.86 -5.31
N ARG A 110 -13.78 8.82 -4.74
CA ARG A 110 -13.35 10.04 -5.44
C ARG A 110 -12.40 9.74 -6.59
N VAL A 111 -11.42 8.87 -6.37
CA VAL A 111 -10.47 8.44 -7.40
C VAL A 111 -11.20 7.69 -8.53
N ASN A 112 -12.12 6.79 -8.19
CA ASN A 112 -12.95 6.10 -9.18
C ASN A 112 -13.82 7.04 -9.99
N GLY A 113 -14.51 8.00 -9.35
CA GLY A 113 -15.34 8.97 -10.06
C GLY A 113 -14.55 9.81 -11.06
N GLU A 114 -13.33 10.22 -10.71
CA GLU A 114 -12.43 10.92 -11.65
C GLU A 114 -11.99 10.01 -12.80
N TYR A 115 -11.58 8.77 -12.49
CA TYR A 115 -11.16 7.79 -13.49
C TYR A 115 -12.29 7.48 -14.48
N GLU A 116 -13.50 7.19 -14.00
CA GLU A 116 -14.68 6.90 -14.82
C GLU A 116 -15.07 8.09 -15.69
N ALA A 117 -15.04 9.31 -15.16
CA ALA A 117 -15.33 10.52 -15.92
C ALA A 117 -14.33 10.72 -17.06
N ARG A 118 -13.04 10.56 -16.80
CA ARG A 118 -11.98 10.66 -17.82
C ARG A 118 -12.04 9.52 -18.83
N LEU A 119 -12.35 8.31 -18.39
CA LEU A 119 -12.49 7.14 -19.26
C LEU A 119 -13.69 7.31 -20.21
N THR A 120 -14.80 7.83 -19.70
CA THR A 120 -15.97 8.18 -20.51
C THR A 120 -15.63 9.25 -21.54
N ALA A 121 -14.90 10.30 -21.13
CA ALA A 121 -14.45 11.35 -22.04
C ALA A 121 -13.44 10.84 -23.10
N ALA A 122 -12.71 9.78 -22.79
CA ALA A 122 -11.78 9.10 -23.69
C ALA A 122 -12.43 7.94 -24.48
N GLU A 123 -13.76 7.86 -24.53
CA GLU A 123 -14.49 6.82 -25.26
C GLU A 123 -14.11 5.37 -24.85
N GLY A 124 -13.70 5.19 -23.60
CA GLY A 124 -13.28 3.90 -23.06
C GLY A 124 -11.79 3.57 -23.24
N ASP A 125 -10.98 4.47 -23.82
CA ASP A 125 -9.54 4.26 -23.93
C ASP A 125 -8.82 4.52 -22.60
N ALA A 126 -8.53 3.45 -21.86
CA ALA A 126 -7.78 3.53 -20.61
C ALA A 126 -6.35 4.07 -20.79
N GLY A 127 -5.73 3.92 -21.98
CA GLY A 127 -4.38 4.44 -22.26
C GLY A 127 -4.34 5.96 -22.42
N ALA A 128 -5.47 6.58 -22.76
CA ALA A 128 -5.60 8.03 -22.76
C ALA A 128 -5.69 8.61 -21.33
N VAL A 129 -6.13 7.82 -20.35
CA VAL A 129 -6.36 8.24 -18.96
C VAL A 129 -5.19 7.88 -18.05
N LEU A 130 -4.74 6.63 -18.09
CA LEU A 130 -3.67 6.09 -17.26
C LEU A 130 -2.33 6.24 -17.97
N LYS A 131 -1.35 6.82 -17.28
CA LYS A 131 0.02 6.91 -17.79
C LYS A 131 0.80 5.66 -17.42
N ASP A 132 1.68 5.23 -18.32
CA ASP A 132 2.60 4.13 -18.06
C ASP A 132 3.57 4.50 -16.95
N GLY A 133 3.78 3.59 -15.99
CA GLY A 133 4.85 3.68 -15.02
C GLY A 133 6.09 2.90 -15.47
N TYR A 134 6.97 2.60 -14.52
CA TYR A 134 8.25 1.96 -14.79
C TYR A 134 8.17 0.50 -15.31
N ALA A 135 7.00 -0.13 -15.28
CA ALA A 135 6.75 -1.49 -15.74
C ALA A 135 5.32 -1.64 -16.29
N PRO A 136 5.02 -2.66 -17.13
CA PRO A 136 3.68 -2.82 -17.72
C PRO A 136 2.54 -2.94 -16.71
N PHE A 137 2.83 -3.50 -15.53
CA PHE A 137 1.88 -3.64 -14.42
C PHE A 137 1.76 -2.38 -13.56
N CYS A 138 2.46 -1.29 -13.85
CA CYS A 138 2.45 -0.05 -13.08
C CYS A 138 1.82 1.06 -13.93
N LYS A 139 0.81 1.74 -13.38
CA LYS A 139 0.16 2.89 -14.02
C LYS A 139 0.04 4.06 -13.06
N HIS A 140 -0.16 5.24 -13.60
CA HIS A 140 -0.34 6.48 -12.84
C HIS A 140 -1.62 7.18 -13.28
N LEU A 141 -2.40 7.64 -12.29
CA LEU A 141 -3.50 8.58 -12.49
C LEU A 141 -3.15 9.89 -11.77
N PHE A 142 -2.85 10.93 -12.54
CA PHE A 142 -2.54 12.26 -12.00
C PHE A 142 -3.82 13.06 -11.79
N MET A 143 -4.11 13.38 -10.53
CA MET A 143 -5.30 14.13 -10.12
C MET A 143 -4.91 15.47 -9.51
N LYS A 144 -5.73 16.50 -9.68
CA LYS A 144 -5.57 17.72 -8.89
C LYS A 144 -5.75 17.39 -7.42
N ASN A 145 -4.89 17.95 -6.58
CA ASN A 145 -4.93 17.70 -5.16
C ASN A 145 -6.23 18.24 -4.54
N PHE A 146 -7.03 17.32 -4.01
CA PHE A 146 -8.30 17.61 -3.33
C PHE A 146 -8.21 17.38 -1.81
N ILE A 147 -7.03 17.05 -1.29
CA ILE A 147 -6.80 16.67 0.10
C ILE A 147 -5.96 17.76 0.77
N PRO A 148 -6.52 18.55 1.69
CA PRO A 148 -5.79 19.64 2.35
C PRO A 148 -4.53 19.18 3.10
N SER A 149 -4.51 17.98 3.67
CA SER A 149 -3.33 17.46 4.38
C SER A 149 -2.17 17.04 3.46
N ALA A 150 -2.44 16.86 2.17
CA ALA A 150 -1.47 16.37 1.20
C ALA A 150 -0.52 17.50 0.78
N THR A 151 0.57 17.63 1.53
CA THR A 151 1.64 18.62 1.31
C THR A 151 2.83 17.99 0.59
N LEU A 152 3.72 18.83 0.08
CA LEU A 152 4.98 18.39 -0.49
C LEU A 152 5.86 17.75 0.59
N THR A 153 6.29 16.52 0.33
CA THR A 153 7.04 15.70 1.31
C THR A 153 8.51 15.57 0.96
N THR A 154 8.98 16.36 -0.01
CA THR A 154 10.37 16.38 -0.46
C THR A 154 10.84 17.83 -0.53
N LEU A 155 12.01 18.11 0.06
CA LEU A 155 12.63 19.43 0.05
C LEU A 155 13.97 19.39 -0.67
N PRO A 156 14.38 20.49 -1.34
CA PRO A 156 15.74 20.64 -1.84
C PRO A 156 16.74 20.66 -0.67
N ILE A 157 17.89 20.04 -0.88
CA ILE A 157 19.05 20.17 0.00
C ILE A 157 19.81 21.40 -0.45
N THR A 158 20.06 22.32 0.47
CA THR A 158 20.79 23.57 0.27
C THR A 158 21.90 23.68 1.31
N PRO A 159 22.93 24.52 1.10
CA PRO A 159 23.97 24.74 2.10
C PRO A 159 23.41 25.15 3.47
N ASP A 160 22.30 25.89 3.49
CA ASP A 160 21.67 26.37 4.71
C ASP A 160 20.92 25.29 5.47
N ASN A 161 20.45 24.22 4.81
CA ASN A 161 19.66 23.17 5.47
C ASN A 161 20.36 21.81 5.55
N GLU A 162 21.46 21.57 4.82
CA GLU A 162 22.12 20.25 4.74
C GLU A 162 22.47 19.67 6.11
N HIS A 163 22.87 20.52 7.05
CA HIS A 163 23.20 20.14 8.44
C HIS A 163 22.00 19.61 9.26
N LEU A 164 20.77 19.82 8.79
CA LEU A 164 19.54 19.32 9.39
C LEU A 164 19.23 17.87 8.96
N LEU A 165 19.87 17.36 7.91
CA LEU A 165 19.66 15.99 7.47
C LEU A 165 19.98 14.99 8.59
N ARG A 166 19.15 13.96 8.68
CA ARG A 166 19.36 12.80 9.53
C ARG A 166 19.32 11.54 8.70
N THR A 167 19.92 10.49 9.24
CA THR A 167 19.92 9.16 8.64
C THR A 167 19.42 8.13 9.63
N LYS A 168 18.63 7.17 9.16
CA LYS A 168 18.24 6.00 9.93
C LYS A 168 18.14 4.78 9.03
N TYR A 169 18.24 3.59 9.62
CA TYR A 169 17.75 2.38 8.97
C TYR A 169 16.24 2.29 9.23
N ALA A 170 15.43 2.28 8.16
CA ALA A 170 13.97 2.22 8.25
C ALA A 170 13.39 1.22 7.25
N ALA A 171 12.41 0.46 7.70
CA ALA A 171 11.60 -0.40 6.85
C ALA A 171 10.28 0.30 6.51
N ARG A 172 9.67 -0.04 5.36
CA ARG A 172 8.35 0.47 4.98
C ARG A 172 7.23 -0.27 5.72
N THR A 173 7.47 -1.53 6.03
CA THR A 173 6.58 -2.43 6.76
C THR A 173 7.44 -3.32 7.64
N GLU A 174 6.84 -3.99 8.63
CA GLU A 174 7.54 -4.93 9.52
C GLU A 174 8.12 -6.15 8.77
N LYS A 175 7.62 -6.42 7.55
CA LYS A 175 7.99 -7.56 6.73
C LYS A 175 9.18 -7.29 5.81
N GLU A 176 9.63 -6.04 5.70
CA GLU A 176 10.74 -5.63 4.84
C GLU A 176 12.03 -5.39 5.63
N LEU A 177 13.17 -5.67 5.01
CA LEU A 177 14.46 -5.28 5.59
C LEU A 177 14.58 -3.75 5.69
N PRO A 178 15.11 -3.24 6.82
CA PRO A 178 15.33 -1.81 6.96
C PRO A 178 16.50 -1.35 6.09
N VAL A 179 16.32 -0.22 5.42
CA VAL A 179 17.31 0.36 4.50
C VAL A 179 17.78 1.72 4.99
N LEU A 180 18.99 2.10 4.58
CA LEU A 180 19.53 3.43 4.91
C LEU A 180 18.67 4.50 4.22
N THR A 181 18.05 5.34 5.03
CA THR A 181 17.19 6.46 4.60
C THR A 181 17.77 7.75 5.14
N ARG A 182 17.84 8.78 4.29
CA ARG A 182 18.16 10.16 4.67
C ARG A 182 16.92 11.04 4.57
N PHE A 183 16.77 11.97 5.50
CA PHE A 183 15.56 12.77 5.61
C PHE A 183 15.79 14.07 6.40
N PHE A 184 14.87 15.02 6.24
CA PHE A 184 14.70 16.14 7.15
C PHE A 184 13.66 15.77 8.22
N PRO A 185 14.00 15.84 9.52
CA PRO A 185 13.00 15.68 10.56
C PRO A 185 11.94 16.79 10.46
N LEU A 186 10.66 16.44 10.50
CA LEU A 186 9.54 17.39 10.39
C LEU A 186 9.61 18.53 11.42
N ALA A 187 10.15 18.26 12.61
CA ALA A 187 10.34 19.28 13.66
C ALA A 187 11.45 20.30 13.36
N THR A 188 12.24 20.10 12.30
CA THR A 188 13.43 20.92 11.98
C THR A 188 13.29 21.73 10.70
N VAL A 189 12.26 21.43 9.89
CA VAL A 189 11.98 22.11 8.63
C VAL A 189 10.51 22.46 8.57
N GLU A 190 10.17 23.50 7.81
CA GLU A 190 8.77 23.73 7.49
C GLU A 190 8.26 22.60 6.58
N ALA A 191 7.01 22.20 6.79
CA ALA A 191 6.35 21.30 5.85
C ALA A 191 6.42 21.92 4.45
N GLY A 192 6.61 21.09 3.43
CA GLY A 192 6.53 21.58 2.07
C GLY A 192 5.17 22.25 1.83
N GLY A 193 5.11 23.19 0.89
CA GLY A 193 3.88 23.86 0.52
C GLY A 193 2.77 22.88 0.13
N GLN A 194 1.56 23.41 -0.10
CA GLN A 194 0.46 22.60 -0.63
C GLN A 194 0.88 21.94 -1.95
N ALA A 195 0.62 20.65 -2.11
CA ALA A 195 0.84 20.00 -3.38
C ALA A 195 -0.27 20.37 -4.38
N ASP A 196 0.09 20.53 -5.65
CA ASP A 196 -0.87 20.81 -6.73
C ASP A 196 -1.55 19.54 -7.26
N TRP A 197 -0.84 18.41 -7.15
CA TRP A 197 -1.23 17.13 -7.75
C TRP A 197 -1.07 15.97 -6.77
N LEU A 198 -1.88 14.94 -7.01
CA LEU A 198 -1.75 13.60 -6.46
C LEU A 198 -1.41 12.65 -7.62
N ASP A 199 -0.23 12.05 -7.57
CA ASP A 199 0.13 10.90 -8.39
C ASP A 199 -0.40 9.64 -7.71
N VAL A 200 -1.51 9.10 -8.22
CA VAL A 200 -2.11 7.85 -7.75
C VAL A 200 -1.48 6.69 -8.53
N ILE A 201 -0.64 5.92 -7.84
CA ILE A 201 0.14 4.84 -8.41
C ILE A 201 -0.65 3.53 -8.28
N LEU A 202 -0.84 2.88 -9.42
CA LEU A 202 -1.65 1.69 -9.58
C LEU A 202 -0.77 0.50 -9.95
N TYR A 203 -0.95 -0.63 -9.28
CA TYR A 203 -0.44 -1.92 -9.75
C TYR A 203 -1.56 -2.79 -10.29
N SER A 204 -1.25 -3.62 -11.28
CA SER A 204 -2.22 -4.60 -11.78
C SER A 204 -2.52 -5.64 -10.70
N ARG A 205 -3.73 -6.19 -10.73
CA ARG A 205 -4.16 -7.23 -9.81
C ARG A 205 -3.21 -8.42 -9.79
N GLU A 206 -2.74 -8.84 -10.96
CA GLU A 206 -1.80 -9.95 -11.15
C GLU A 206 -0.46 -9.68 -10.46
N GLN A 207 0.04 -8.45 -10.53
CA GLN A 207 1.28 -8.09 -9.84
C GLN A 207 1.12 -8.14 -8.32
N ILE A 208 -0.01 -7.65 -7.78
CA ILE A 208 -0.28 -7.73 -6.34
C ILE A 208 -0.31 -9.19 -5.86
N ILE A 209 -0.96 -10.07 -6.63
CA ILE A 209 -1.02 -11.50 -6.34
C ILE A 209 0.39 -12.10 -6.32
N LYS A 210 1.18 -11.82 -7.36
CA LYS A 210 2.56 -12.31 -7.49
C LYS A 210 3.46 -11.86 -6.34
N GLU A 211 3.36 -10.59 -5.93
CA GLU A 211 4.15 -10.04 -4.83
C GLU A 211 3.79 -10.67 -3.50
N ARG A 212 2.49 -10.78 -3.19
CA ARG A 212 2.00 -11.43 -1.97
C ARG A 212 2.41 -12.91 -1.94
N ALA A 213 2.33 -13.62 -3.07
CA ALA A 213 2.75 -15.03 -3.16
C ALA A 213 4.27 -15.22 -3.00
N SER A 214 5.06 -14.17 -3.24
CA SER A 214 6.53 -14.20 -3.11
C SER A 214 7.02 -13.82 -1.70
N ARG A 215 6.12 -13.36 -0.81
CA ARG A 215 6.45 -12.94 0.56
C ARG A 215 5.81 -13.87 1.59
N PRO A 216 6.63 -14.60 2.37
CA PRO A 216 6.11 -15.43 3.45
C PRO A 216 5.31 -14.60 4.48
N GLY A 217 4.11 -15.05 4.84
CA GLY A 217 3.23 -14.40 5.81
C GLY A 217 2.24 -13.40 5.24
N ASP A 218 2.15 -13.27 3.91
CA ASP A 218 1.11 -12.50 3.19
C ASP A 218 -0.04 -13.38 2.69
N GLU A 219 -0.01 -14.68 2.99
CA GLU A 219 -1.05 -15.64 2.62
C GLU A 219 -2.37 -15.39 3.41
N PRO A 220 -3.54 -15.37 2.75
CA PRO A 220 -4.83 -15.31 3.43
C PRO A 220 -5.08 -16.62 4.19
N ASP A 221 -5.35 -16.53 5.50
CA ASP A 221 -5.76 -17.66 6.37
C ASP A 221 -4.92 -18.95 6.23
N GLY A 222 -3.62 -18.83 5.92
CA GLY A 222 -2.72 -19.96 5.71
C GLY A 222 -2.86 -20.68 4.37
N ALA A 223 -3.72 -20.20 3.47
CA ALA A 223 -3.84 -20.66 2.10
C ALA A 223 -2.76 -20.01 1.23
N ALA A 224 -1.73 -20.80 0.90
CA ALA A 224 -0.59 -20.33 0.13
C ALA A 224 -0.83 -20.40 -1.39
N GLY A 225 -0.18 -19.49 -2.10
CA GLY A 225 -0.15 -19.47 -3.56
C GLY A 225 -1.09 -18.44 -4.19
N GLU A 226 -0.83 -18.18 -5.46
CA GLU A 226 -1.47 -17.11 -6.23
C GLU A 226 -3.00 -17.28 -6.33
N GLU A 227 -3.50 -18.51 -6.44
CA GLU A 227 -4.93 -18.79 -6.54
C GLU A 227 -5.71 -18.42 -5.27
N ALA A 228 -5.17 -18.74 -4.10
CA ALA A 228 -5.78 -18.39 -2.81
C ALA A 228 -5.79 -16.88 -2.59
N ILE A 229 -4.68 -16.20 -2.91
CA ILE A 229 -4.57 -14.74 -2.83
C ILE A 229 -5.57 -14.10 -3.80
N ALA A 230 -5.63 -14.58 -5.04
CA ALA A 230 -6.59 -14.10 -6.04
C ALA A 230 -8.03 -14.28 -5.54
N ALA A 231 -8.38 -15.42 -4.95
CA ALA A 231 -9.73 -15.66 -4.42
C ALA A 231 -10.12 -14.73 -3.27
N SER A 232 -9.14 -14.24 -2.49
CA SER A 232 -9.37 -13.26 -1.41
C SER A 232 -9.50 -11.81 -1.89
N MET A 233 -9.21 -11.54 -3.17
CA MET A 233 -9.19 -10.19 -3.74
C MET A 233 -10.36 -9.99 -4.70
N GLY A 234 -10.98 -8.81 -4.64
CA GLY A 234 -11.97 -8.40 -5.64
C GLY A 234 -11.41 -8.33 -7.07
N ASP A 235 -12.31 -8.19 -8.04
CA ASP A 235 -12.01 -8.28 -9.49
C ASP A 235 -11.45 -6.98 -10.10
N ALA A 236 -11.25 -5.94 -9.28
CA ALA A 236 -10.64 -4.68 -9.72
C ALA A 236 -9.29 -4.96 -10.43
N PRO A 237 -9.13 -4.59 -11.71
CA PRO A 237 -7.93 -4.92 -12.48
C PRO A 237 -6.70 -4.13 -12.02
N TRP A 238 -6.92 -2.98 -11.38
CA TRP A 238 -5.90 -2.08 -10.90
C TRP A 238 -6.14 -1.74 -9.43
N ARG A 239 -5.05 -1.66 -8.67
CA ARG A 239 -5.06 -1.34 -7.25
C ARG A 239 -4.15 -0.19 -6.91
N ILE A 240 -4.66 0.76 -6.14
CA ILE A 240 -3.92 1.92 -5.63
C ILE A 240 -2.94 1.42 -4.57
N ILE A 241 -1.65 1.41 -4.91
CA ILE A 241 -0.57 0.97 -4.00
C ILE A 241 0.13 2.13 -3.31
N SER A 242 0.06 3.33 -3.89
CA SER A 242 0.62 4.52 -3.27
C SER A 242 0.05 5.79 -3.89
N VAL A 243 0.06 6.86 -3.11
CA VAL A 243 -0.30 8.22 -3.53
C VAL A 243 0.86 9.14 -3.21
N LYS A 244 1.34 9.93 -4.18
CA LYS A 244 2.35 10.97 -3.96
C LYS A 244 1.76 12.35 -4.18
N ALA A 245 1.86 13.20 -3.17
CA ALA A 245 1.58 14.61 -3.25
C ALA A 245 2.79 15.35 -3.84
N GLN A 246 2.59 16.06 -4.95
CA GLN A 246 3.65 16.65 -5.75
C GLN A 246 3.21 17.91 -6.51
N GLU A 247 4.18 18.66 -7.04
CA GLU A 247 3.96 19.92 -7.78
C GLU A 247 3.61 19.71 -9.27
N VAL A 248 3.89 18.52 -9.81
CA VAL A 248 3.76 18.22 -11.25
C VAL A 248 2.76 17.11 -11.52
N ASP A 249 2.22 17.06 -12.74
CA ASP A 249 1.31 16.00 -13.24
C ASP A 249 2.04 14.88 -14.00
N THR A 250 3.31 14.64 -13.64
CA THR A 250 4.16 13.62 -14.26
C THR A 250 4.90 12.82 -13.19
N GLU A 251 5.33 11.60 -13.52
CA GLU A 251 6.02 10.73 -12.55
C GLU A 251 7.34 11.37 -12.10
N LEU A 252 7.49 11.58 -10.78
CA LEU A 252 8.78 11.92 -10.18
C LEU A 252 9.61 10.65 -9.93
N PRO A 253 10.94 10.67 -10.20
CA PRO A 253 11.79 9.50 -10.04
C PRO A 253 11.65 8.87 -8.65
N MET A 254 11.49 7.54 -8.60
CA MET A 254 11.54 6.79 -7.34
C MET A 254 12.88 7.02 -6.62
N GLN A 255 12.92 6.86 -5.30
CA GLN A 255 14.19 6.87 -4.56
C GLN A 255 15.13 5.75 -5.07
N PRO A 256 16.47 5.96 -5.09
CA PRO A 256 17.40 4.96 -5.61
C PRO A 256 17.26 3.61 -4.92
N ILE A 257 17.00 3.61 -3.62
CA ILE A 257 16.79 2.39 -2.85
C ILE A 257 15.53 1.61 -3.27
N THR A 258 14.47 2.31 -3.72
CA THR A 258 13.29 1.66 -4.28
C THR A 258 13.62 0.95 -5.59
N VAL A 259 14.42 1.59 -6.46
CA VAL A 259 14.90 0.95 -7.70
C VAL A 259 15.71 -0.30 -7.39
N MET A 260 16.60 -0.26 -6.39
CA MET A 260 17.36 -1.44 -5.97
C MET A 260 16.47 -2.54 -5.38
N ARG A 261 15.60 -2.20 -4.44
CA ARG A 261 14.71 -3.16 -3.77
C ARG A 261 13.76 -3.82 -4.76
N ASN A 262 13.31 -3.11 -5.79
CA ASN A 262 12.44 -3.68 -6.82
C ASN A 262 13.03 -4.93 -7.50
N ALA A 263 14.35 -5.11 -7.52
CA ALA A 263 14.97 -6.33 -8.02
C ALA A 263 14.82 -7.56 -7.09
N LEU A 264 14.41 -7.35 -5.83
CA LEU A 264 14.30 -8.36 -4.78
C LEU A 264 12.83 -8.60 -4.41
N ILE A 265 12.12 -9.41 -5.19
CA ILE A 265 10.67 -9.62 -5.00
C ILE A 265 10.30 -10.15 -3.61
N GLY A 266 11.12 -11.04 -3.04
CA GLY A 266 10.92 -11.58 -1.69
C GLY A 266 11.16 -10.58 -0.55
N GLU A 267 11.77 -9.43 -0.84
CA GLU A 267 12.12 -8.38 0.14
C GLU A 267 11.29 -7.10 -0.09
N GLY A 268 10.05 -7.25 -0.59
CA GLY A 268 9.12 -6.14 -0.82
C GLY A 268 9.35 -5.38 -2.15
N GLY A 269 10.17 -5.93 -3.04
CA GLY A 269 10.31 -5.45 -4.42
C GLY A 269 9.23 -5.99 -5.35
N SER A 270 9.16 -5.43 -6.56
CA SER A 270 8.25 -5.92 -7.61
C SER A 270 8.82 -7.06 -8.48
N GLY A 271 10.09 -7.39 -8.32
CA GLY A 271 10.82 -8.36 -9.14
C GLY A 271 11.34 -7.81 -10.47
N VAL A 272 11.26 -6.49 -10.70
CA VAL A 272 11.82 -5.85 -11.90
C VAL A 272 13.31 -5.59 -11.69
N GLY A 273 14.13 -6.09 -12.62
CA GLY A 273 15.58 -5.87 -12.62
C GLY A 273 15.96 -4.39 -12.70
N ILE A 274 17.15 -4.05 -12.20
CA ILE A 274 17.63 -2.67 -12.19
C ILE A 274 17.89 -2.19 -13.62
N GLN A 275 17.16 -1.15 -14.04
CA GLN A 275 17.45 -0.38 -15.26
C GLN A 275 18.41 0.75 -14.93
N ARG A 276 19.59 0.75 -15.58
CA ARG A 276 20.69 1.67 -15.22
C ARG A 276 20.32 3.13 -15.46
N GLU A 277 19.72 3.46 -16.60
CA GLU A 277 19.34 4.85 -16.89
C GLU A 277 18.31 5.38 -15.89
N ALA A 278 17.32 4.55 -15.52
CA ALA A 278 16.31 4.93 -14.53
C ALA A 278 16.92 5.13 -13.13
N TYR A 279 17.88 4.28 -12.75
CA TYR A 279 18.62 4.43 -11.50
C TYR A 279 19.46 5.73 -11.48
N GLU A 280 20.13 6.05 -12.58
CA GLU A 280 20.92 7.28 -12.70
C GLU A 280 20.05 8.54 -12.68
N ALA A 281 18.88 8.52 -13.35
CA ALA A 281 17.90 9.59 -13.28
C ALA A 281 17.35 9.78 -11.86
N SER A 282 17.10 8.67 -11.15
CA SER A 282 16.75 8.67 -9.73
C SER A 282 17.84 9.34 -8.89
N VAL A 283 19.11 8.94 -9.05
CA VAL A 283 20.22 9.57 -8.31
C VAL A 283 20.35 11.06 -8.63
N ALA A 284 20.22 11.45 -9.90
CA ALA A 284 20.31 12.85 -10.31
C ALA A 284 19.22 13.73 -9.67
N TYR A 285 18.01 13.20 -9.50
CA TYR A 285 16.93 13.89 -8.80
C TYR A 285 17.13 13.89 -7.28
N TRP A 286 17.46 12.74 -6.71
CA TRP A 286 17.51 12.57 -5.28
C TRP A 286 18.78 13.10 -4.64
N LYS A 287 19.92 13.24 -5.34
CA LYS A 287 21.19 13.71 -4.74
C LYS A 287 21.07 15.06 -4.03
N ASP A 288 20.22 15.96 -4.54
CA ASP A 288 20.02 17.31 -4.02
C ASP A 288 18.64 17.46 -3.35
N ARG A 289 18.01 16.33 -2.96
CA ARG A 289 16.68 16.31 -2.33
C ARG A 289 16.61 15.29 -1.21
N ALA A 290 15.76 15.56 -0.23
CA ALA A 290 15.45 14.61 0.83
C ALA A 290 13.97 14.68 1.19
N VAL A 291 13.44 13.54 1.62
CA VAL A 291 12.08 13.47 2.15
C VAL A 291 12.01 14.12 3.53
N VAL A 292 10.82 14.61 3.90
CA VAL A 292 10.49 15.07 5.24
C VAL A 292 9.80 13.93 5.99
N LEU A 293 10.32 13.57 7.17
CA LEU A 293 9.78 12.51 8.05
C LEU A 293 9.52 13.03 9.46
#